data_AF-A0A845PUQ4-F1
#
_entry.id   AF-A0A845PUQ4-F1
#
_cell.length_a   1.000
_cell.length_b   1.000
_cell.length_c   1.000
_cell.angle_alpha   90.00
_cell.angle_beta   90.00
_cell.angle_gamma   90.00
#
_symmetry.space_group_name_H-M   'P 1'
#
loop_
_entity.id
_entity.type
_entity.pdbx_description
1 polymer ?
#
loop_
_entity_poly.entity_id
_entity_poly.type
_entity_poly.pdbx_seq_one_letter_code
_entity_poly.pdbx_strand_id
1 'polypeptide(L)'
;GDKGYLSIDYQRDLFTYNQINMEVPMRKNQHGYKPKPYIFRKPRKRIETLFSQLCDQFMIRRNYAKSFDGFKNRILSKIMA
;
A
#
# COMPACT_ATOMS: atom_id res chain seq x y z
N GLY A 1 4.46 -9.19 -6.77
CA GLY A 1 3.00 -9.43 -6.80
C GLY A 1 2.41 -8.92 -5.51
N ASP A 2 1.29 -8.20 -5.60
CA ASP A 2 0.53 -7.61 -4.48
C ASP A 2 -0.06 -8.71 -3.58
N LYS A 3 0.80 -9.41 -2.84
CA LYS A 3 0.46 -10.45 -1.86
C LYS A 3 0.48 -9.89 -0.43
N GLY A 4 0.90 -8.63 -0.26
CA GLY A 4 1.19 -8.03 1.05
C GLY A 4 -0.02 -7.80 1.95
N TYR A 5 -1.23 -7.72 1.40
CA TYR A 5 -2.46 -7.40 2.16
C TYR A 5 -3.39 -8.60 2.39
N LEU A 6 -2.92 -9.82 2.10
CA LEU A 6 -3.74 -11.03 2.06
C LEU A 6 -3.52 -12.01 3.22
N SER A 7 -2.62 -11.72 4.17
CA SER A 7 -2.52 -12.57 5.35
C SER A 7 -3.80 -12.41 6.19
N ILE A 8 -4.56 -13.49 6.23
CA ILE A 8 -5.79 -13.62 7.03
C ILE A 8 -5.47 -13.38 8.50
N ASP A 9 -4.29 -13.79 8.96
CA ASP A 9 -3.86 -13.65 10.35
C ASP A 9 -3.67 -12.17 10.71
N TYR A 10 -2.99 -11.40 9.85
CA TYR A 10 -2.86 -9.95 10.07
C TYR A 10 -4.20 -9.22 10.04
N GLN A 11 -5.13 -9.63 9.17
CA GLN A 11 -6.48 -9.03 9.15
C GLN A 11 -7.26 -9.35 10.44
N ARG A 12 -7.15 -10.59 10.94
CA ARG A 12 -7.75 -11.00 12.21
C ARG A 12 -7.17 -10.24 13.38
N ASP A 13 -5.85 -10.07 13.44
CA ASP A 13 -5.20 -9.33 14.51
C ASP A 13 -5.63 -7.86 14.52
N LEU A 14 -5.61 -7.20 13.36
CA LEU A 14 -6.05 -5.80 13.24
C LEU A 14 -7.51 -5.59 13.64
N PHE A 15 -8.38 -6.55 13.34
CA PHE A 15 -9.75 -6.51 13.80
C PHE A 15 -9.84 -6.75 15.31
N THR A 16 -9.17 -7.79 15.82
CA THR A 16 -9.22 -8.18 17.24
C THR A 16 -8.70 -7.08 18.16
N TYR A 17 -7.54 -6.50 17.86
CA TYR A 17 -6.86 -5.55 18.73
C TYR A 17 -7.25 -4.09 18.47
N ASN A 18 -7.58 -3.74 17.21
CA ASN A 18 -7.78 -2.34 16.82
C ASN A 18 -9.15 -2.07 16.20
N GLN A 19 -10.02 -3.09 16.06
CA GLN A 19 -11.33 -2.98 15.38
C GLN A 19 -11.23 -2.43 13.95
N ILE A 20 -10.08 -2.66 13.29
CA ILE A 20 -9.84 -2.22 11.91
C ILE A 20 -10.28 -3.34 10.98
N ASN A 21 -11.35 -3.11 10.23
CA ASN A 21 -11.78 -4.01 9.17
C ASN A 21 -11.14 -3.62 7.83
N MET A 22 -10.33 -4.52 7.26
CA MET A 22 -9.62 -4.29 6.01
C MET A 22 -10.41 -4.82 4.81
N GLU A 23 -10.92 -3.93 3.96
CA GLU A 23 -11.53 -4.32 2.69
C GLU A 23 -10.54 -4.23 1.53
N VAL A 24 -10.06 -5.38 1.05
CA VAL A 24 -9.22 -5.45 -0.14
C VAL A 24 -10.10 -5.57 -1.40
N PRO A 25 -10.02 -4.66 -2.37
CA PRO A 25 -10.79 -4.80 -3.60
C PRO A 25 -10.29 -5.99 -4.41
N MET A 26 -11.25 -6.75 -4.93
CA MET A 26 -10.97 -7.90 -5.77
C MET A 26 -10.47 -7.46 -7.15
N ARG A 27 -9.58 -8.25 -7.73
CA ARG A 27 -9.20 -8.13 -9.14
C ARG A 27 -10.24 -8.81 -10.02
N LYS A 28 -10.44 -8.29 -11.24
CA LYS A 28 -11.41 -8.81 -12.20
C LYS A 28 -11.21 -10.29 -12.55
N ASN A 29 -9.98 -10.80 -12.45
CA ASN A 29 -9.62 -12.18 -12.77
C ASN A 29 -9.69 -13.14 -11.57
N GLN A 30 -10.15 -12.69 -10.40
CA GLN A 30 -10.36 -13.57 -9.24
C GLN A 30 -11.74 -14.23 -9.31
N HIS A 31 -11.81 -15.50 -8.91
CA HIS A 31 -13.09 -16.21 -8.77
C HIS A 31 -14.00 -15.48 -7.77
N GLY A 32 -15.30 -15.38 -8.08
CA GLY A 32 -16.28 -14.69 -7.24
C GLY A 32 -16.12 -13.17 -7.20
N TYR A 33 -15.54 -12.56 -8.24
CA TYR A 33 -15.33 -11.11 -8.33
C TYR A 33 -16.59 -10.31 -7.99
N LYS A 34 -16.46 -9.42 -7.00
CA LYS A 34 -17.47 -8.41 -6.66
C LYS A 34 -16.98 -7.03 -7.08
N PRO A 35 -17.78 -6.25 -7.84
CA PRO A 35 -17.40 -4.90 -8.23
C PRO A 35 -17.31 -3.99 -7.00
N LYS A 36 -16.20 -3.25 -6.87
CA LYS A 36 -16.04 -2.23 -5.81
C LYS A 36 -17.03 -1.08 -6.02
N PRO A 37 -17.61 -0.48 -4.95
CA PRO A 37 -18.52 0.64 -5.07
C PRO A 37 -17.92 1.79 -5.88
N TYR A 38 -18.73 2.38 -6.76
CA TYR A 38 -18.28 3.42 -7.69
C TYR A 38 -17.63 4.62 -6.98
N ILE A 39 -18.17 4.98 -5.82
CA ILE A 39 -17.72 6.11 -4.99
C ILE A 39 -16.22 6.00 -4.67
N PHE A 40 -15.71 4.80 -4.39
CA PHE A 40 -14.31 4.60 -3.99
C PHE A 40 -13.34 4.44 -5.17
N ARG A 41 -13.83 4.26 -6.40
CA ARG A 41 -12.97 3.98 -7.57
C ARG A 41 -12.09 5.18 -7.93
N LYS A 42 -12.67 6.39 -8.01
CA LYS A 42 -11.93 7.60 -8.39
C LYS A 42 -10.91 8.03 -7.32
N PRO A 43 -11.28 8.12 -6.02
CA PRO A 43 -10.31 8.46 -4.97
C PRO A 43 -9.17 7.46 -4.87
N ARG A 44 -9.46 6.15 -4.91
CA ARG A 44 -8.41 5.12 -4.89
C ARG A 44 -7.41 5.28 -6.03
N LYS A 45 -7.90 5.42 -7.27
CA LYS A 45 -7.02 5.58 -8.43
C LYS A 45 -6.13 6.81 -8.30
N ARG A 46 -6.65 7.92 -7.77
CA ARG A 46 -5.87 9.13 -7.51
C ARG A 46 -4.77 8.89 -6.49
N ILE A 47 -5.08 8.24 -5.37
CA ILE A 47 -4.11 7.89 -4.33
C ILE A 47 -3.01 6.99 -4.90
N GLU A 48 -3.36 5.91 -5.59
CA GLU A 48 -2.39 5.00 -6.22
C GLU A 48 -1.51 5.71 -7.26
N THR A 49 -2.10 6.58 -8.07
CA THR A 49 -1.38 7.36 -9.10
C THR A 49 -0.40 8.33 -8.44
N LEU A 50 -0.85 9.08 -7.44
CA LEU A 50 -0.01 10.02 -6.70
C LEU A 50 1.18 9.31 -6.04
N PHE A 51 0.93 8.21 -5.32
CA PHE A 51 2.00 7.44 -4.71
C PHE A 51 2.98 6.86 -5.73
N SER A 52 2.50 6.40 -6.89
CA SER A 52 3.38 5.91 -7.95
C SER A 52 4.27 7.03 -8.50
N GLN A 53 3.69 8.21 -8.77
CA GLN A 53 4.43 9.38 -9.23
C GLN A 53 5.48 9.83 -8.20
N LEU A 54 5.11 9.93 -6.92
CA LEU A 54 6.04 10.30 -5.85
C LEU A 54 7.15 9.25 -5.67
N CYS A 55 6.82 7.96 -5.76
CA CYS A 55 7.81 6.88 -5.68
C CYS A 55 8.86 6.99 -6.79
N ASP A 56 8.43 7.34 -8.00
CA ASP A 56 9.32 7.50 -9.15
C ASP A 56 10.11 8.81 -9.06
N GLN A 57 9.45 9.94 -8.75
CA GLN A 57 10.07 11.27 -8.60
C GLN A 57 11.20 11.26 -7.56
N PHE A 58 10.94 10.72 -6.37
CA PHE A 58 11.93 10.66 -5.30
C PHE A 58 12.80 9.39 -5.37
N MET A 59 12.62 8.55 -6.40
CA MET A 59 13.27 7.26 -6.57
C MET A 59 13.23 6.42 -5.29
N ILE A 60 12.11 6.43 -4.55
CA ILE A 60 11.98 5.87 -3.19
C ILE A 60 12.44 4.41 -3.15
N ARG A 61 12.08 3.64 -4.18
CA ARG A 61 12.41 2.21 -4.31
C ARG A 61 13.91 1.92 -4.51
N ARG A 62 14.70 2.88 -4.98
CA ARG A 62 16.16 2.75 -5.11
C ARG A 62 16.82 3.13 -3.79
N ASN A 63 16.98 2.16 -2.89
CA ASN A 63 17.64 2.34 -1.60
C ASN A 63 18.72 1.25 -1.41
N TYR A 64 19.97 1.67 -1.19
CA TYR A 64 21.13 0.79 -1.00
C TYR A 64 21.63 0.76 0.45
N ALA A 65 20.83 1.21 1.42
CA ALA A 65 21.19 1.12 2.82
C ALA A 65 21.26 -0.34 3.27
N LYS A 66 22.28 -0.66 4.05
CA LYS A 66 22.49 -2.01 4.62
C LYS A 66 21.97 -2.12 6.07
N SER A 67 21.44 -1.02 6.62
CA SER A 67 20.88 -0.95 7.98
C SER A 67 19.54 -0.23 7.98
N PHE A 68 18.71 -0.51 8.99
CA PHE A 68 17.40 0.12 9.15
C PHE A 68 17.50 1.63 9.37
N ASP A 69 18.44 2.10 10.19
CA ASP A 69 18.66 3.53 10.41
C ASP A 69 19.08 4.25 9.12
N GLY A 70 19.98 3.63 8.33
CA GLY A 70 20.37 4.17 7.04
C GLY A 70 19.20 4.21 6.05
N PHE A 71 18.32 3.21 6.09
CA PHE A 71 17.09 3.20 5.31
C PHE A 71 16.17 4.36 5.72
N LYS A 72 15.86 4.47 7.03
CA LYS A 72 15.00 5.52 7.59
C LYS A 72 15.49 6.92 7.20
N ASN A 73 16.77 7.20 7.43
CA ASN A 73 17.35 8.51 7.13
C ASN A 73 17.30 8.83 5.64
N ARG A 74 17.59 7.86 4.75
CA ARG A 74 17.50 8.07 3.30
C ARG A 74 16.09 8.31 2.80
N ILE A 75 15.09 7.63 3.37
CA ILE A 75 13.69 7.86 3.01
C ILE A 75 13.27 9.26 3.48
N LEU A 76 13.63 9.65 4.71
CA LEU A 76 13.35 11.00 5.22
C LEU A 76 14.00 12.09 4.36
N SER A 77 15.28 11.95 4.02
CA SER A 77 15.96 12.92 3.14
C SER A 77 15.33 13.03 1.76
N LYS A 78 14.80 11.93 1.20
CA LYS A 78 14.11 11.95 -0.08
C LYS A 78 12.76 12.67 -0.03
N ILE A 79 12.06 12.60 1.10
CA ILE A 79 10.74 13.24 1.26
C ILE A 79 10.89 14.72 1.62
N MET A 80 11.96 15.09 2.34
CA MET A 80 12.23 16.47 2.77
C MET A 80 13.00 17.33 1.75
N ALA A 81 13.37 16.78 0.58
CA ALA A 81 14.08 17.49 -0.49
C ALA A 81 13.11 18.27 -1.38
#